data_AF-A0A962R3B7-F1
#
_entry.id   AF-A0A962R3B7-F1
#
_cell.length_a   1.000
_cell.length_b   1.000
_cell.length_c   1.000
_cell.angle_alpha   90.00
_cell.angle_beta   90.00
_cell.angle_gamma   90.00
#
_symmetry.space_group_name_H-M   'P 1'
#
loop_
_entity.id
_entity.type
_entity.pdbx_description
1 polymer ?
#
loop_
_entity_poly.entity_id
_entity_poly.type
_entity_poly.pdbx_seq_one_letter_code
_entity_poly.pdbx_strand_id
1 'polypeptide(L)' 'MITDEELNRMRWAARRGMLELDLVLEPFVVARYAHLDAVDRQRFQQ' A
#
# COMPACT_ATOMS: atom_id res chain seq x y z
N MET A 1 -3.46 -14.92 1.29
CA MET A 1 -4.59 -13.99 1.10
C MET A 1 -4.28 -12.77 1.97
N ILE A 2 -4.22 -11.56 1.41
CA ILE A 2 -3.98 -10.37 2.23
C ILE A 2 -5.25 -10.09 3.03
N THR A 3 -5.10 -9.78 4.31
CA THR A 3 -6.23 -9.39 5.17
C THR A 3 -6.58 -7.93 4.95
N ASP A 4 -7.86 -7.59 5.11
CA ASP A 4 -8.33 -6.19 5.04
C ASP A 4 -7.56 -5.27 6.02
N GLU A 5 -7.15 -5.84 7.16
CA GLU A 5 -6.36 -5.18 8.18
C GLU A 5 -4.94 -4.80 7.70
N GLU A 6 -4.25 -5.67 6.96
CA GLU A 6 -2.96 -5.35 6.34
C GLU A 6 -3.10 -4.29 5.26
N LEU A 7 -4.15 -4.37 4.43
CA LEU A 7 -4.41 -3.40 3.38
C LEU A 7 -4.67 -2.01 3.96
N ASN A 8 -5.47 -1.93 5.02
CA ASN A 8 -5.71 -0.69 5.75
C ASN A 8 -4.41 -0.15 6.34
N ARG A 9 -3.58 -0.99 6.97
CA ARG A 9 -2.28 -0.56 7.51
C ARG A 9 -1.39 0.07 6.43
N MET A 10 -1.33 -0.53 5.25
CA MET A 10 -0.57 0.03 4.11
C MET A 10 -1.15 1.34 3.60
N ARG A 11 -2.49 1.43 3.55
CA ARG A 11 -3.18 2.65 3.13
C ARG A 11 -2.85 3.81 4.08
N TRP A 12 -2.75 3.56 5.38
CA TRP A 12 -2.30 4.55 6.36
C TRP A 12 -0.81 4.89 6.20
N ALA A 13 0.05 3.90 5.94
CA ALA A 13 1.49 4.12 5.72
C ALA A 13 1.81 4.92 4.42
N ALA A 14 0.93 4.84 3.42
CA ALA A 14 1.00 5.62 2.20
C ALA A 14 0.74 7.12 2.40
N ARG A 15 0.07 7.50 3.50
CA ARG A 15 -0.28 8.90 3.80
C ARG A 15 0.91 9.65 4.37
N ARG A 16 1.73 10.22 3.50
CA ARG A 16 2.98 10.93 3.87
C ARG A 16 2.83 12.45 4.00
N GLY A 17 1.60 12.99 3.92
CA GLY A 17 1.33 14.43 4.08
C GLY A 17 1.61 15.28 2.83
N MET A 18 1.91 14.65 1.69
CA MET A 18 2.09 15.30 0.40
C MET A 18 1.02 14.80 -0.57
N LEU A 19 0.20 15.73 -1.10
CA LEU A 19 -1.01 15.40 -1.88
C LEU A 19 -0.72 14.53 -3.11
N GLU A 20 0.37 14.83 -3.83
CA GLU A 20 0.77 14.08 -5.02
C GLU A 20 1.15 12.63 -4.69
N LEU A 21 1.81 12.42 -3.56
CA LEU A 21 2.14 11.08 -3.06
C LEU A 21 0.89 10.35 -2.59
N ASP A 22 -0.05 11.02 -1.93
CA ASP A 22 -1.33 10.44 -1.52
C ASP A 22 -2.15 9.98 -2.75
N LEU A 23 -2.24 10.83 -3.77
CA LEU A 23 -2.94 10.57 -5.03
C LEU A 23 -2.37 9.37 -5.80
N VAL A 24 -1.07 9.09 -5.67
CA VAL A 24 -0.41 7.98 -6.37
C VAL A 24 -0.41 6.71 -5.50
N LEU A 25 -0.05 6.83 -4.22
CA LEU A 25 0.14 5.69 -3.33
C LEU A 25 -1.19 5.07 -2.87
N GLU A 26 -2.22 5.87 -2.62
CA GLU A 26 -3.53 5.35 -2.20
C GLU A 26 -4.15 4.37 -3.22
N PRO A 27 -4.34 4.75 -4.50
CA PRO A 27 -4.88 3.82 -5.50
C PRO A 27 -3.90 2.68 -5.83
N PHE A 28 -2.59 2.91 -5.72
CA PHE A 28 -1.60 1.84 -5.87
C PHE A 28 -1.77 0.76 -4.80
N VAL A 29 -1.89 1.14 -3.52
CA VAL A 29 -2.07 0.18 -2.44
C VAL A 29 -3.38 -0.58 -2.59
N VAL A 30 -4.47 0.09 -2.95
CA VAL A 30 -5.79 -0.56 -3.09
C VAL A 30 -5.84 -1.50 -4.29
N ALA A 31 -5.30 -1.10 -5.45
CA ALA A 31 -5.44 -1.85 -6.70
C ALA A 31 -4.28 -2.82 -7.00
N ARG A 32 -3.06 -2.50 -6.56
CA ARG A 32 -1.85 -3.27 -6.90
C ARG A 32 -1.28 -4.06 -5.73
N TYR A 33 -1.31 -3.55 -4.50
CA TYR A 33 -0.69 -4.24 -3.36
C TYR A 33 -1.30 -5.62 -3.09
N ALA A 34 -2.62 -5.77 -3.30
CA ALA A 34 -3.34 -7.04 -3.23
C ALA A 34 -2.82 -8.10 -4.23
N HIS A 35 -2.26 -7.65 -5.36
CA HIS A 35 -1.73 -8.48 -6.44
C HIS A 35 -0.20 -8.63 -6.40
N LEU A 36 0.50 -7.91 -5.53
CA LEU A 36 1.95 -8.03 -5.38
C LEU A 36 2.31 -9.38 -4.75
N ASP A 37 3.44 -9.93 -5.17
CA ASP A 37 4.00 -11.14 -4.57
C ASP A 37 4.56 -10.86 -3.17
N ALA A 38 4.80 -11.90 -2.37
CA ALA A 38 5.24 -11.75 -0.99
C ALA A 38 6.55 -10.95 -0.86
N VAL A 39 7.45 -11.12 -1.84
CA VAL A 39 8.75 -10.42 -1.88
C VAL A 39 8.57 -8.92 -2.13
N ASP A 40 7.74 -8.52 -3.08
CA ASP A 40 7.50 -7.10 -3.39
C ASP A 40 6.73 -6.39 -2.27
N ARG A 41 5.81 -7.10 -1.60
CA ARG A 41 5.14 -6.58 -0.40
C ARG A 41 6.13 -6.28 0.72
N GLN A 42 7.07 -7.19 0.95
CA GLN A 42 8.12 -6.98 1.95
C GLN A 42 9.02 -5.79 1.59
N ARG A 43 9.28 -5.56 0.30
CA ARG A 43 10.02 -4.37 -0.18
C ARG A 43 9.26 -3.07 0.04
N PHE A 44 7.94 -3.08 -0.11
CA PHE A 44 7.10 -1.91 0.16
C PHE A 44 6.98 -1.59 1.65
N GLN A 45 7.13 -2.61 2.50
CA GLN A 45 7.11 -2.50 3.97
C GLN A 45 8.43 -2.00 4.59
N GLN A 46 9.54 -2.07 3.86
CA GLN A 46 10.88 -1.63 4.30
C GLN A 46 11.08 -0.14 4.02
#